data_AF-A0A7W1R053-F1
#
_entry.id   AF-A0A7W1R053-F1
#
_cell.length_a   1.000
_cell.length_b   1.000
_cell.length_c   1.000
_cell.angle_alpha   90.00
_cell.angle_beta   90.00
_cell.angle_gamma   90.00
#
_symmetry.space_group_name_H-M   'P 1'
#
loop_
_entity.id
_entity.type
_entity.pdbx_description
1 polymer ?
#
loop_
_entity_poly.entity_id
_entity_poly.type
_entity_poly.pdbx_seq_one_letter_code
_entity_poly.pdbx_strand_id
1 'polypeptide(L)'
;VTDLSVIGTLFAFTIVCAGVLVKDKEFAGEKRFVPYINSQFIAPVLFLLVWGALLYFNGEAVRNFFTDFTSTEESAFYHKIPYFVFVLFSLAMTVLCFVKRLSLIPVLGIIFCTYLMTELGITNWTRFAIWLLIGLAVYFLYSYKHSKLHQREEVASQ
;
A
#
# COMPACT_ATOMS: atom_id res chain seq x y z
N VAL A 1 17.56 -14.17 3.13
CA VAL A 1 16.51 -14.36 4.15
C VAL A 1 16.11 -13.04 4.80
N THR A 2 17.06 -12.11 4.97
CA THR A 2 16.85 -10.75 5.47
C THR A 2 15.78 -9.96 4.69
N ASP A 3 15.77 -10.05 3.37
CA ASP A 3 14.81 -9.32 2.52
C ASP A 3 13.35 -9.78 2.70
N LEU A 4 13.15 -11.04 3.06
CA LEU A 4 11.81 -11.60 3.26
C LEU A 4 11.18 -11.17 4.60
N SER A 5 12.00 -10.92 5.62
CA SER A 5 11.54 -10.35 6.90
C SER A 5 11.26 -8.85 6.79
N VAL A 6 12.07 -8.13 6.01
CA VAL A 6 11.88 -6.69 5.74
C VAL A 6 10.57 -6.45 4.98
N ILE A 7 10.29 -7.23 3.93
CA ILE A 7 9.05 -7.05 3.15
C ILE A 7 7.78 -7.36 3.98
N GLY A 8 7.82 -8.38 4.84
CA GLY A 8 6.69 -8.75 5.68
C GLY A 8 6.36 -7.69 6.76
N THR A 9 7.38 -7.07 7.35
CA THR A 9 7.20 -6.01 8.36
C THR A 9 6.68 -4.70 7.74
N LEU A 10 7.21 -4.31 6.57
CA LEU A 10 6.71 -3.16 5.80
C LEU A 10 5.25 -3.34 5.35
N PHE A 11 4.88 -4.55 4.93
CA PHE A 11 3.51 -4.88 4.55
C PHE A 11 2.55 -4.81 5.74
N ALA A 12 2.92 -5.39 6.89
CA ALA A 12 2.11 -5.33 8.10
C ALA A 12 1.88 -3.88 8.56
N PHE A 13 2.92 -3.04 8.53
CA PHE A 13 2.81 -1.63 8.89
C PHE A 13 1.88 -0.86 7.94
N THR A 14 1.95 -1.17 6.64
CA THR A 14 1.05 -0.60 5.62
C THR A 14 -0.41 -0.95 5.91
N ILE A 15 -0.71 -2.21 6.26
CA ILE A 15 -2.06 -2.64 6.66
C ILE A 15 -2.54 -1.92 7.91
N VAL A 16 -1.69 -1.80 8.94
CA VAL A 16 -2.05 -1.11 10.19
C VAL A 16 -2.40 0.36 9.91
N CYS A 17 -1.57 1.05 9.14
CA CYS A 17 -1.83 2.44 8.76
C CYS A 17 -3.12 2.57 7.92
N ALA A 18 -3.36 1.64 6.99
CA ALA A 18 -4.60 1.60 6.22
C ALA A 18 -5.82 1.36 7.12
N GLY A 19 -5.72 0.50 8.13
CA GLY A 19 -6.77 0.25 9.11
C GLY A 19 -7.11 1.49 9.96
N VAL A 20 -6.09 2.24 10.39
CA VAL A 20 -6.28 3.52 11.09
C VAL A 20 -7.01 4.51 10.19
N LEU A 21 -6.71 4.57 8.89
CA LEU A 21 -7.40 5.44 7.93
C LEU A 21 -8.88 5.09 7.73
N VAL A 22 -9.23 3.80 7.74
CA VAL A 22 -10.64 3.36 7.65
C VAL A 22 -11.42 3.81 8.89
N LYS A 23 -10.79 3.76 10.06
CA LYS A 23 -11.40 4.14 11.35
C LYS A 23 -11.28 5.62 11.70
N ASP A 24 -10.46 6.39 10.99
CA ASP A 24 -10.22 7.82 11.26
C ASP A 24 -11.51 8.66 11.22
N LYS A 25 -12.52 8.22 10.46
CA LYS A 25 -13.85 8.86 10.41
C LYS A 25 -14.70 8.61 11.66
N GLU A 26 -14.53 7.49 12.34
CA GLU A 26 -15.19 7.21 13.64
C GLU A 26 -14.61 8.08 14.75
N PHE A 27 -13.31 8.44 14.66
CA PHE A 27 -12.61 9.26 15.65
C PHE A 27 -12.69 10.77 15.39
N ALA A 28 -13.35 11.21 14.32
CA ALA A 28 -13.39 12.63 13.91
C ALA A 28 -14.21 13.54 14.86
N GLY A 29 -14.92 12.98 15.84
CA GLY A 29 -15.73 13.72 16.82
C GLY A 29 -15.19 13.69 18.26
N GLU A 30 -14.13 12.94 18.54
CA GLU A 30 -13.55 12.84 19.89
C GLU A 30 -12.39 13.83 20.05
N LYS A 31 -12.17 14.34 21.28
CA LYS A 31 -11.12 15.33 21.57
C LYS A 31 -9.74 14.71 21.36
N ARG A 32 -9.22 14.82 20.14
CA ARG A 32 -7.93 14.26 19.75
C ARG A 32 -6.79 15.15 20.25
N PHE A 33 -5.88 14.59 21.03
CA PHE A 33 -4.70 15.28 21.59
C PHE A 33 -3.58 15.52 20.54
N VAL A 34 -3.76 15.05 19.29
CA VAL A 34 -2.81 15.30 18.19
C VAL A 34 -3.36 16.37 17.24
N PRO A 35 -2.56 17.40 16.89
CA PRO A 35 -3.00 18.46 15.99
C PRO A 35 -3.34 17.89 14.61
N TYR A 36 -4.58 18.10 14.16
CA TYR A 36 -5.03 17.71 12.83
C TYR A 36 -4.46 18.67 11.79
N ILE A 37 -3.40 18.26 11.11
CA ILE A 37 -2.88 18.95 9.91
C ILE A 37 -3.61 18.41 8.69
N ASN A 38 -4.17 19.31 7.90
CA ASN A 38 -5.00 18.99 6.75
C ASN A 38 -4.17 18.42 5.59
N SER A 39 -4.30 17.12 5.31
CA SER A 39 -3.56 16.44 4.23
C SER A 39 -3.93 16.86 2.82
N GLN A 40 -5.02 17.61 2.63
CA GLN A 40 -5.52 17.95 1.29
C GLN A 40 -4.49 18.68 0.41
N PHE A 41 -3.56 19.42 1.02
CA PHE A 41 -2.58 20.22 0.27
C PHE A 41 -1.16 19.64 0.35
N ILE A 42 -0.80 19.02 1.47
CA ILE A 42 0.56 18.50 1.66
C ILE A 42 0.83 17.25 0.83
N ALA A 43 -0.12 16.29 0.78
CA ALA A 43 0.06 15.06 0.01
C ALA A 43 0.29 15.30 -1.49
N PRO A 44 -0.51 16.14 -2.19
CA PRO A 44 -0.26 16.38 -3.61
C PRO A 44 0.94 17.28 -3.88
N VAL A 45 1.26 18.23 -3.01
CA VAL A 45 2.50 19.01 -3.13
C VAL A 45 3.71 18.07 -3.04
N LEU A 46 3.68 17.12 -2.10
CA LEU A 46 4.77 16.16 -1.91
C LEU A 46 4.87 15.19 -3.10
N PHE A 47 3.73 14.71 -3.64
CA PHE A 47 3.72 13.89 -4.87
C PHE A 47 4.28 14.65 -6.08
N LEU A 48 3.88 15.90 -6.28
CA LEU A 48 4.39 16.75 -7.36
C LEU A 48 5.87 17.07 -7.18
N LEU A 49 6.34 17.29 -5.95
CA LEU A 49 7.74 17.53 -5.65
C LEU A 49 8.58 16.28 -5.93
N VAL A 50 8.11 15.10 -5.50
CA VAL A 50 8.77 13.81 -5.79
C VAL A 50 8.81 13.56 -7.30
N TRP A 51 7.69 13.71 -8.01
CA TRP A 51 7.64 13.46 -9.45
C TRP A 51 8.45 14.50 -10.26
N GLY A 52 8.41 15.77 -9.85
CA GLY A 52 9.24 16.84 -10.41
C GLY A 52 10.74 16.63 -10.18
N ALA A 53 11.14 16.19 -8.98
CA ALA A 53 12.52 15.81 -8.69
C ALA A 53 12.96 14.59 -9.51
N LEU A 54 12.05 13.62 -9.73
CA LEU A 54 12.29 12.45 -10.59
C LEU A 54 12.51 12.84 -12.05
N LEU A 55 11.70 13.77 -12.57
CA LEU A 55 11.85 14.34 -13.91
C LEU A 55 13.15 15.14 -14.06
N TYR A 56 13.60 15.83 -13.01
CA TYR A 56 14.82 16.64 -13.00
C TYR A 56 16.09 15.78 -12.89
N PHE A 57 16.14 14.82 -11.97
CA PHE A 57 17.32 13.97 -11.74
C PHE A 57 17.41 12.76 -12.66
N ASN A 58 16.28 12.17 -13.04
CA ASN A 58 16.21 10.93 -13.82
C ASN A 58 15.34 11.10 -15.08
N GLY A 59 15.43 12.27 -15.73
CA GLY A 59 14.64 12.57 -16.93
C GLY A 59 14.83 11.57 -18.07
N GLU A 60 15.99 10.92 -18.15
CA GLU A 60 16.27 9.86 -19.11
C GLU A 60 15.50 8.57 -18.79
N ALA A 61 15.42 8.16 -17.52
CA ALA A 61 14.63 7.00 -17.09
C ALA A 61 13.12 7.21 -17.33
N VAL A 62 12.63 8.43 -17.10
CA VAL A 62 11.22 8.76 -17.38
C VAL A 62 10.95 8.75 -18.88
N ARG A 63 11.82 9.36 -19.70
CA ARG A 63 11.69 9.32 -21.16
C ARG A 63 11.70 7.89 -21.70
N ASN A 64 12.63 7.06 -21.23
CA ASN A 64 12.72 5.65 -21.59
C ASN A 64 11.49 4.84 -21.15
N PHE A 65 10.88 5.17 -20.00
CA PHE A 65 9.63 4.55 -19.55
C PHE A 65 8.44 4.89 -20.47
N PHE A 66 8.36 6.13 -20.96
CA PHE A 66 7.29 6.56 -21.87
C PHE A 66 7.49 6.05 -23.32
N THR A 67 8.73 5.94 -23.80
CA THR A 67 9.01 5.43 -25.16
C THR A 67 8.84 3.91 -25.26
N ASP A 68 9.22 3.16 -24.22
CA ASP A 68 9.08 1.68 -24.20
C ASP A 68 7.61 1.21 -24.09
N PHE A 69 6.69 2.06 -23.63
CA PHE A 69 5.25 1.73 -23.59
C PHE A 69 4.67 1.52 -25.00
N THR A 70 5.31 2.07 -26.03
CA THR A 70 4.84 2.01 -27.42
C THR A 70 5.44 0.82 -28.20
N SER A 71 6.50 0.18 -27.69
CA SER A 71 7.14 -0.97 -28.34
C SER A 71 6.59 -2.31 -27.84
N THR A 72 5.83 -2.97 -28.71
CA THR A 72 5.26 -4.31 -28.58
C THR A 72 6.33 -5.42 -28.51
N GLU A 73 7.11 -5.50 -27.43
CA GLU A 73 8.10 -6.58 -27.21
C GLU A 73 7.78 -7.35 -25.92
N GLU A 74 7.03 -8.46 -26.04
CA GLU A 74 6.42 -9.26 -24.95
C GLU A 74 7.38 -9.72 -23.82
N SER A 75 8.69 -9.76 -24.04
CA SER A 75 9.66 -10.40 -23.14
C SER A 75 10.33 -9.45 -22.12
N ALA A 76 10.29 -8.13 -22.34
CA ALA A 76 10.87 -7.13 -21.43
C ALA A 76 9.90 -6.67 -20.32
N PHE A 77 8.62 -7.03 -20.41
CA PHE A 77 7.56 -6.54 -19.51
C PHE A 77 7.67 -7.07 -18.08
N TYR A 78 8.05 -8.34 -17.88
CA TYR A 78 8.01 -8.99 -16.56
C TYR A 78 8.91 -8.33 -15.51
N HIS A 79 10.04 -7.75 -15.92
CA HIS A 79 10.96 -7.07 -15.00
C HIS A 79 10.51 -5.64 -14.64
N LYS A 80 9.62 -5.02 -15.42
CA LYS A 80 9.14 -3.63 -15.21
C LYS A 80 7.77 -3.53 -14.53
N ILE A 81 7.07 -4.66 -14.34
CA ILE A 81 5.79 -4.74 -13.60
C ILE A 81 5.84 -4.07 -12.21
N PRO A 82 6.89 -4.22 -11.37
CA PRO A 82 6.94 -3.58 -10.05
C PRO A 82 6.84 -2.05 -10.11
N TYR A 83 7.53 -1.43 -11.07
CA TYR A 83 7.48 0.01 -11.28
C TYR A 83 6.07 0.46 -11.71
N PHE A 84 5.41 -0.32 -12.57
CA PHE A 84 4.03 -0.04 -12.97
C PHE A 84 3.04 -0.17 -11.81
N VAL A 85 3.16 -1.22 -10.99
CA VAL A 85 2.36 -1.41 -9.78
C VAL A 85 2.62 -0.27 -8.78
N PHE A 86 3.86 0.17 -8.63
CA PHE A 86 4.21 1.30 -7.78
C PHE A 86 3.60 2.62 -8.28
N VAL A 87 3.68 2.90 -9.58
CA VAL A 87 3.07 4.10 -10.19
C VAL A 87 1.56 4.08 -10.01
N LEU A 88 0.91 2.94 -10.29
CA LEU A 88 -0.53 2.76 -10.13
C LEU A 88 -0.96 2.92 -8.66
N PHE A 89 -0.22 2.32 -7.73
CA PHE A 89 -0.49 2.38 -6.30
C PHE A 89 -0.23 3.78 -5.72
N SER A 90 0.83 4.45 -6.15
CA SER A 90 1.18 5.83 -5.76
C SER A 90 0.13 6.83 -6.26
N LEU A 91 -0.34 6.65 -7.50
CA LEU A 91 -1.42 7.45 -8.07
C LEU A 91 -2.74 7.17 -7.36
N ALA A 92 -3.08 5.90 -7.11
CA ALA A 92 -4.26 5.51 -6.34
C ALA A 92 -4.22 6.12 -4.93
N MET A 93 -3.08 6.04 -4.23
CA MET A 93 -2.94 6.58 -2.87
C MET A 93 -3.05 8.11 -2.85
N THR A 94 -2.48 8.79 -3.85
CA THR A 94 -2.61 10.25 -4.00
C THR A 94 -4.07 10.66 -4.25
N VAL A 95 -4.79 9.90 -5.09
CA VAL A 95 -6.22 10.11 -5.35
C VAL A 95 -7.06 9.80 -4.10
N LEU A 96 -6.78 8.72 -3.38
CA LEU A 96 -7.43 8.36 -2.11
C LEU A 96 -7.24 9.44 -1.04
N CYS A 97 -6.05 10.04 -0.96
CA CYS A 97 -5.76 11.17 -0.07
C CYS A 97 -6.56 12.42 -0.44
N PHE A 98 -6.70 12.71 -1.74
CA PHE A 98 -7.47 13.85 -2.25
C PHE A 98 -8.97 13.72 -1.97
N VAL A 99 -9.52 12.50 -2.08
CA VAL A 99 -10.97 12.26 -1.95
C VAL A 99 -11.42 12.14 -0.49
N LYS A 100 -10.57 11.67 0.44
CA LYS A 100 -11.01 11.27 1.79
C LYS A 100 -10.57 12.17 2.96
N ARG A 101 -9.85 13.28 2.74
CA ARG A 101 -9.36 14.23 3.80
C ARG A 101 -8.74 13.51 5.02
N LEU A 102 -7.83 12.59 4.73
CA LEU A 102 -7.26 11.63 5.69
C LEU A 102 -6.18 12.26 6.58
N SER A 103 -5.96 11.72 7.78
CA SER A 103 -4.86 12.13 8.67
C SER A 103 -3.47 12.01 8.02
N LEU A 104 -2.61 13.00 8.22
CA LEU A 104 -1.27 13.08 7.60
C LEU A 104 -0.33 11.95 8.02
N ILE A 105 -0.38 11.56 9.30
CA ILE A 105 0.58 10.66 9.95
C ILE A 105 0.50 9.22 9.37
N PRO A 106 -0.68 8.57 9.29
CA PRO A 106 -0.77 7.25 8.68
C PRO A 106 -0.50 7.27 7.17
N VAL A 107 -0.86 8.36 6.48
CA VAL A 107 -0.63 8.53 5.04
C VAL A 107 0.87 8.54 4.72
N LEU A 108 1.65 9.36 5.45
CA LEU A 108 3.11 9.40 5.32
C LEU A 108 3.74 8.03 5.59
N GLY A 109 3.23 7.31 6.60
CA GLY A 109 3.66 5.95 6.91
C GLY A 109 3.45 4.98 5.75
N ILE A 110 2.26 4.98 5.13
CA ILE A 110 2.00 4.10 3.98
C ILE A 110 2.88 4.47 2.79
N ILE A 111 3.02 5.77 2.48
CA ILE A 111 3.84 6.23 1.34
C ILE A 111 5.29 5.78 1.53
N PHE A 112 5.87 5.99 2.72
CA PHE A 112 7.24 5.62 3.00
C PHE A 112 7.44 4.10 3.00
N CYS A 113 6.55 3.33 3.63
CA CYS A 113 6.63 1.87 3.63
C CYS A 113 6.44 1.26 2.24
N THR A 114 5.55 1.81 1.42
CA THR A 114 5.35 1.36 0.03
C THR A 114 6.54 1.70 -0.85
N TYR A 115 7.15 2.89 -0.66
CA TYR A 115 8.37 3.26 -1.35
C TYR A 115 9.50 2.28 -1.04
N LEU A 116 9.77 2.03 0.25
CA LEU A 116 10.79 1.06 0.66
C LEU A 116 10.50 -0.35 0.15
N MET A 117 9.23 -0.74 0.04
CA MET A 117 8.82 -2.03 -0.51
C MET A 117 9.15 -2.17 -2.02
N THR A 118 9.20 -1.05 -2.75
CA THR A 118 9.47 -1.02 -4.20
C THR A 118 10.95 -1.15 -4.52
N GLU A 119 11.83 -0.77 -3.60
CA GLU A 119 13.29 -0.97 -3.71
C GLU A 119 13.69 -2.46 -3.63
N LEU A 120 12.79 -3.35 -3.14
CA LEU A 120 13.05 -4.79 -3.14
C LEU A 120 12.71 -5.42 -4.50
N GLY A 121 13.69 -6.09 -5.11
CA GLY A 121 13.52 -6.74 -6.41
C GLY A 121 12.37 -7.75 -6.48
N ILE A 122 11.78 -7.92 -7.67
CA ILE A 122 10.55 -8.71 -7.95
C ILE A 122 10.59 -10.15 -7.40
N THR A 123 11.76 -10.77 -7.37
CA THR A 123 11.95 -12.14 -6.87
C THR A 123 11.59 -12.28 -5.38
N ASN A 124 11.73 -11.21 -4.59
CA ASN A 124 11.34 -11.21 -3.18
C ASN A 124 9.83 -11.05 -3.01
N TRP A 125 9.21 -10.21 -3.84
CA TRP A 125 7.77 -9.93 -3.78
C TRP A 125 6.93 -11.17 -4.14
N THR A 126 7.32 -11.92 -5.18
CA THR A 126 6.61 -13.13 -5.60
C THR A 126 6.68 -14.24 -4.53
N ARG A 127 7.85 -14.44 -3.90
CA ARG A 127 8.02 -15.39 -2.79
C ARG A 127 7.16 -15.02 -1.58
N PHE A 128 7.11 -13.73 -1.23
CA PHE A 128 6.26 -13.22 -0.17
C PHE A 128 4.77 -13.42 -0.50
N ALA A 129 4.34 -13.08 -1.70
CA ALA A 129 2.94 -13.21 -2.13
C ALA A 129 2.47 -14.68 -2.12
N ILE A 130 3.30 -15.61 -2.60
CA ILE A 130 2.99 -17.05 -2.55
C ILE A 130 2.82 -17.52 -1.10
N TRP A 131 3.75 -17.14 -0.21
CA TRP A 131 3.68 -17.53 1.20
C TRP A 131 2.46 -16.91 1.91
N LEU A 132 2.14 -15.66 1.60
CA LEU A 132 0.96 -14.97 2.13
C LEU A 132 -0.33 -15.64 1.66
N LEU A 133 -0.43 -16.02 0.39
CA LEU A 133 -1.59 -16.73 -0.15
C LEU A 133 -1.76 -18.11 0.50
N ILE A 134 -0.67 -18.85 0.72
CA ILE A 134 -0.72 -20.13 1.43
C ILE A 134 -1.20 -19.92 2.87
N GLY A 135 -0.62 -18.95 3.59
CA GLY A 135 -1.03 -18.62 4.95
C GLY A 135 -2.49 -18.20 5.03
N LEU A 136 -2.97 -17.44 4.05
CA LEU A 136 -4.35 -17.00 3.94
C LEU A 136 -5.30 -18.17 3.61
N ALA A 137 -4.90 -19.09 2.74
CA ALA A 137 -5.67 -20.29 2.44
C ALA A 137 -5.81 -21.18 3.68
N VAL A 138 -4.72 -21.42 4.42
CA VAL A 138 -4.76 -22.16 5.69
C VAL A 138 -5.61 -21.41 6.72
N TYR A 139 -5.45 -20.08 6.82
CA TYR A 139 -6.25 -19.26 7.71
C TYR A 139 -7.74 -19.38 7.41
N PHE A 140 -8.17 -19.27 6.15
CA PHE A 140 -9.59 -19.40 5.80
C PHE A 140 -10.12 -20.82 5.97
N LEU A 141 -9.36 -21.85 5.60
CA LEU A 141 -9.77 -23.25 5.80
C LEU A 141 -9.95 -23.58 7.30
N TYR A 142 -9.07 -23.06 8.15
CA TYR A 142 -9.17 -23.21 9.60
C TYR A 142 -10.23 -22.29 10.22
N SER A 143 -10.26 -21.01 9.83
CA SER A 143 -11.18 -19.99 10.33
C SER A 143 -12.63 -20.30 9.99
N TYR A 144 -12.92 -20.81 8.79
CA TYR A 144 -14.27 -21.23 8.41
C TYR A 144 -14.82 -22.32 9.35
N LYS A 145 -13.95 -23.24 9.79
CA LYS A 145 -14.33 -24.34 10.70
C LYS A 145 -14.39 -23.93 12.18
N HIS A 146 -13.86 -22.77 12.57
CA HIS A 146 -13.77 -22.31 13.96
C HIS A 146 -14.35 -20.90 14.19
N SER A 147 -15.08 -20.34 13.21
CA SER A 147 -15.62 -19.00 13.31
C SER A 147 -16.69 -18.92 14.39
N LYS A 148 -16.31 -18.38 15.55
CA LYS A 148 -17.18 -18.16 16.71
C LYS A 148 -18.32 -17.16 16.48
N LEU A 149 -18.43 -16.59 15.28
CA LEU A 149 -19.55 -15.71 14.93
C LEU A 149 -20.86 -16.50 14.82
N HIS A 150 -20.83 -17.74 14.32
CA HIS A 150 -22.03 -18.59 14.20
C HIS A 150 -22.47 -19.21 15.54
N GLN A 151 -21.51 -19.52 16.42
CA GLN A 151 -21.79 -20.07 17.76
C GLN A 151 -22.48 -19.07 18.69
N ARG A 152 -22.35 -17.76 18.44
CA ARG A 152 -22.93 -16.72 19.31
C ARG A 152 -24.41 -16.44 19.01
N GLU A 153 -24.87 -16.72 17.78
CA GLU A 153 -26.28 -16.62 17.41
C GLU A 153 -27.10 -17.80 17.98
N GLU A 154 -26.56 -19.03 17.96
CA GLU A 154 -27.25 -20.19 18.54
C GLU A 154 -27.45 -20.06 20.06
N VAL A 155 -26.41 -19.62 20.79
CA VAL A 155 -26.48 -19.46 22.27
C VAL A 155 -27.32 -18.24 22.70
N ALA A 156 -27.51 -17.24 21.84
CA ALA A 156 -28.40 -16.11 22.13
C ALA A 156 -29.89 -16.41 21.87
N SER A 157 -30.18 -17.56 21.24
CA SER A 157 -31.53 -18.05 20.93
C SER A 157 -31.99 -19.23 21.82
N GLN A 158 -31.14 -19.69 22.74
CA GLN A 158 -31.46 -20.64 23.82
C GLN A 158 -31.61 -19.92 25.15
#